data_AF-A0A2H3B5Z9-F1
#
_entry.id   AF-A0A2H3B5Z9-F1
#
_cell.length_a   1.000
_cell.length_b   1.000
_cell.length_c   1.000
_cell.angle_alpha   90.00
_cell.angle_beta   90.00
_cell.angle_gamma   90.00
#
_symmetry.space_group_name_H-M   'P 1'
#
loop_
_entity.id
_entity.type
_entity.pdbx_description
1 polymer ?
#
loop_
_entity_poly.entity_id
_entity_poly.type
_entity_poly.pdbx_seq_one_letter_code
_entity_poly.pdbx_strand_id
1 'polypeptide(L)'
;IYSLTALPAFTDVVTVGSGITDTAFACTLLDADGSMEVGMLEARDACSGATVRNGRHIMPTLYHDYHNLKKKHCTQAAKQIIQFMLSHLEKLISAAEEETEENQCCKYDAFFDKDVFEKVKEKLGRYLEELPSEKGGWGTTKGSAEMRLADGVCGVISTTGSAMHPYRLVAGILSRLLKTYSSFRLYTHTPCLSIYDNIIHTPRGDGRPTSLRQCGKRSFLCVAI
;
A
#
# COMPACT_ATOMS: atom_id res chain seq x y z
N ILE A 1 -6.60 -8.91 -19.56
CA ILE A 1 -7.74 -9.25 -18.68
C ILE A 1 -8.91 -8.40 -19.13
N TYR A 2 -9.72 -8.88 -20.08
CA TYR A 2 -10.94 -8.19 -20.50
C TYR A 2 -12.09 -9.18 -20.29
N SER A 3 -12.85 -9.02 -19.20
CA SER A 3 -14.03 -9.82 -18.96
C SER A 3 -15.25 -9.05 -19.46
N LEU A 4 -15.79 -9.44 -20.61
CA LEU A 4 -17.06 -8.97 -21.18
C LEU A 4 -18.29 -9.58 -20.48
N THR A 5 -18.11 -10.17 -19.30
CA THR A 5 -19.20 -10.79 -18.55
C THR A 5 -20.15 -9.73 -18.00
N ALA A 6 -21.45 -10.02 -18.10
CA ALA A 6 -22.47 -9.21 -17.48
C ALA A 6 -22.27 -9.17 -15.96
N LEU A 7 -22.51 -8.01 -15.34
CA LEU A 7 -22.50 -7.88 -13.89
C LEU A 7 -23.59 -8.79 -13.29
N PRO A 8 -23.28 -9.57 -12.24
CA PRO A 8 -24.29 -10.36 -11.56
C PRO A 8 -25.31 -9.44 -10.89
N ALA A 9 -26.51 -9.94 -10.65
CA ALA A 9 -27.53 -9.18 -9.93
C ALA A 9 -27.17 -8.99 -8.44
N PHE A 10 -26.41 -9.94 -7.86
CA PHE A 10 -26.03 -9.99 -6.46
C PHE A 10 -24.60 -10.50 -6.29
N THR A 11 -23.90 -10.01 -5.27
CA THR A 11 -22.61 -10.51 -4.78
C THR A 11 -22.53 -10.28 -3.27
N ASP A 12 -21.70 -11.03 -2.54
CA ASP A 12 -21.58 -10.87 -1.09
C ASP A 12 -20.81 -9.59 -0.71
N VAL A 13 -19.78 -9.25 -1.49
CA VAL A 13 -18.94 -8.07 -1.25
C VAL A 13 -18.59 -7.41 -2.58
N VAL A 14 -18.62 -6.07 -2.58
CA VAL A 14 -18.13 -5.25 -3.71
C VAL A 14 -17.01 -4.36 -3.23
N THR A 15 -15.93 -4.27 -4.01
CA THR A 15 -14.88 -3.27 -3.83
C THR A 15 -14.87 -2.31 -5.02
N VAL A 16 -14.59 -1.03 -4.74
CA VAL A 16 -14.53 0.01 -5.77
C VAL A 16 -13.11 0.56 -5.84
N GLY A 17 -12.41 0.18 -6.91
CA GLY A 17 -10.99 0.40 -7.09
C GLY A 17 -10.23 -0.93 -7.15
N SER A 18 -9.20 -0.98 -7.99
CA SER A 18 -8.26 -2.10 -8.08
C SER A 18 -6.84 -1.71 -7.60
N GLY A 19 -6.78 -0.74 -6.68
CA GLY A 19 -5.53 -0.33 -6.03
C GLY A 19 -5.08 -1.32 -4.95
N ILE A 20 -3.95 -1.01 -4.31
CA ILE A 20 -3.37 -1.87 -3.26
C ILE A 20 -4.33 -2.12 -2.09
N THR A 21 -5.12 -1.11 -1.70
CA THR A 21 -6.05 -1.21 -0.57
C THR A 21 -7.14 -2.25 -0.82
N ASP A 22 -7.89 -2.10 -1.92
CA ASP A 22 -8.98 -3.03 -2.25
C ASP A 22 -8.46 -4.41 -2.64
N THR A 23 -7.27 -4.48 -3.25
CA THR A 23 -6.61 -5.75 -3.57
C THR A 23 -6.21 -6.50 -2.31
N ALA A 24 -5.59 -5.82 -1.34
CA ALA A 24 -5.22 -6.43 -0.05
C ALA A 24 -6.45 -6.86 0.75
N PHE A 25 -7.52 -6.06 0.73
CA PHE A 25 -8.80 -6.41 1.35
C PHE A 25 -9.40 -7.67 0.71
N ALA A 26 -9.51 -7.71 -0.62
CA ALA A 26 -10.05 -8.87 -1.34
C ALA A 26 -9.20 -10.14 -1.10
N CYS A 27 -7.87 -10.02 -1.11
CA CYS A 27 -6.97 -11.13 -0.80
C CYS A 27 -7.23 -11.67 0.61
N THR A 28 -7.20 -10.79 1.62
CA THR A 28 -7.42 -11.18 3.02
C THR A 28 -8.79 -11.83 3.22
N LEU A 29 -9.83 -11.29 2.57
CA LEU A 29 -11.19 -11.82 2.67
C LEU A 29 -11.30 -13.22 2.06
N LEU A 30 -10.76 -13.42 0.86
CA LEU A 30 -10.83 -14.71 0.15
C LEU A 30 -9.89 -15.77 0.74
N ASP A 31 -8.77 -15.35 1.34
CA ASP A 31 -7.90 -16.22 2.12
C ASP A 31 -8.62 -16.72 3.39
N ALA A 32 -9.45 -15.88 4.01
CA ALA A 32 -10.24 -16.24 5.19
C ALA A 32 -11.48 -17.08 4.84
N ASP A 33 -12.17 -16.75 3.76
CA ASP A 33 -13.35 -17.47 3.26
C ASP A 33 -13.43 -17.40 1.72
N GLY A 34 -12.88 -18.42 1.07
CA GLY A 34 -12.87 -18.54 -0.40
C GLY A 34 -14.25 -18.74 -1.02
N SER A 35 -15.30 -18.98 -0.23
CA SER A 35 -16.68 -19.12 -0.72
C SER A 35 -17.40 -17.78 -0.90
N MET A 36 -16.84 -16.68 -0.39
CA MET A 36 -17.42 -15.34 -0.53
C MET A 36 -17.37 -14.84 -1.97
N GLU A 37 -18.52 -14.44 -2.52
CA GLU A 37 -18.59 -13.85 -3.85
C GLU A 37 -18.14 -12.38 -3.81
N VAL A 38 -16.97 -12.10 -4.37
CA VAL A 38 -16.32 -10.79 -4.36
C VAL A 38 -16.26 -10.21 -5.78
N GLY A 39 -16.93 -9.08 -5.98
CA GLY A 39 -16.86 -8.28 -7.21
C GLY A 39 -16.00 -7.04 -7.02
N MET A 40 -14.93 -6.89 -7.80
CA MET A 40 -14.09 -5.69 -7.81
C MET A 40 -14.37 -4.84 -9.05
N LEU A 41 -14.76 -3.58 -8.85
CA LEU A 41 -15.07 -2.64 -9.93
C LEU A 41 -13.89 -1.67 -10.12
N GLU A 42 -13.38 -1.54 -11.33
CA GLU A 42 -12.33 -0.58 -11.68
C GLU A 42 -12.82 0.30 -12.84
N ALA A 43 -12.75 1.62 -12.66
CA ALA A 43 -13.21 2.59 -13.64
C ALA A 43 -12.37 2.58 -14.93
N ARG A 44 -11.11 2.15 -14.85
CA ARG A 44 -10.13 2.14 -15.94
C ARG A 44 -9.55 0.73 -16.13
N ASP A 45 -8.26 0.66 -16.44
CA ASP A 45 -7.48 -0.58 -16.41
C ASP A 45 -7.12 -0.97 -14.98
N ALA A 46 -6.93 -2.27 -14.75
CA ALA A 46 -6.55 -2.82 -13.46
C ALA A 46 -5.27 -2.15 -12.91
N CYS A 47 -5.31 -1.71 -11.64
CA CYS A 47 -4.22 -1.05 -10.94
C CYS A 47 -3.64 0.20 -11.65
N SER A 48 -4.42 0.89 -12.50
CA SER A 48 -3.97 2.08 -13.23
C SER A 48 -3.99 3.40 -12.42
N GLY A 49 -4.36 3.32 -11.14
CA GLY A 49 -4.57 4.46 -10.25
C GLY A 49 -3.32 4.95 -9.51
N ALA A 50 -3.53 5.47 -8.30
CA ALA A 50 -2.47 6.04 -7.46
C ALA A 50 -1.35 5.02 -7.15
N THR A 51 -1.70 3.74 -6.98
CA THR A 51 -0.76 2.67 -6.63
C THR A 51 0.41 2.56 -7.62
N VAL A 52 0.16 2.49 -8.92
CA VAL A 52 1.24 2.35 -9.93
C VAL A 52 2.13 3.60 -10.04
N ARG A 53 1.65 4.76 -9.59
CA ARG A 53 2.40 6.02 -9.60
C ARG A 53 3.25 6.23 -8.34
N ASN A 54 3.35 5.24 -7.45
CA ASN A 54 4.22 5.29 -6.28
C ASN A 54 5.70 5.12 -6.68
N GLY A 55 6.60 5.87 -6.02
CA GLY A 55 8.06 5.85 -6.23
C GLY A 55 8.77 4.57 -5.81
N ARG A 56 8.05 3.44 -5.65
CA ARG A 56 8.57 2.09 -5.41
C ARG A 56 9.09 1.81 -4.00
N HIS A 57 9.26 2.82 -3.16
CA HIS A 57 9.82 2.64 -1.82
C HIS A 57 8.84 1.91 -0.89
N ILE A 58 9.28 0.79 -0.32
CA ILE A 58 8.65 0.15 0.85
C ILE A 58 9.42 0.59 2.08
N MET A 59 9.05 1.77 2.58
CA MET A 59 9.65 2.30 3.79
C MET A 59 8.66 3.27 4.44
N PRO A 60 8.25 3.04 5.70
CA PRO A 60 7.49 4.03 6.44
C PRO A 60 8.34 5.29 6.75
N THR A 61 7.70 6.45 6.84
CA THR A 61 8.32 7.61 7.49
C THR A 61 8.46 7.33 8.99
N LEU A 62 9.69 7.20 9.47
CA LEU A 62 9.99 6.86 10.86
C LEU A 62 10.42 8.09 11.66
N TYR A 63 11.74 8.30 11.81
CA TYR A 63 12.29 9.36 12.66
C TYR A 63 11.85 10.78 12.24
N HIS A 64 11.56 11.01 10.94
CA HIS A 64 11.07 12.28 10.42
C HIS A 64 9.73 12.69 11.05
N ASP A 65 8.81 11.75 11.20
CA ASP A 65 7.44 12.01 11.65
C ASP A 65 7.28 11.81 13.16
N TYR A 66 8.14 11.02 13.80
CA TYR A 66 8.00 10.67 15.22
C TYR A 66 7.82 11.90 16.14
N HIS A 67 8.60 12.96 15.91
CA HIS A 67 8.49 14.19 16.71
C HIS A 67 7.13 14.88 16.51
N ASN A 68 6.65 14.95 15.27
CA ASN A 68 5.36 15.56 14.94
C ASN A 68 4.20 14.73 15.50
N LEU A 69 4.29 13.40 15.39
CA LEU A 69 3.32 12.46 15.96
C LEU A 69 3.24 12.60 17.49
N LYS A 70 4.40 12.68 18.16
CA LYS A 70 4.50 12.87 19.61
C LYS A 70 3.88 14.20 20.05
N LYS A 71 4.12 15.28 19.31
CA LYS A 71 3.53 16.61 19.57
C LYS A 71 2.01 16.63 19.37
N LYS A 72 1.51 15.95 18.33
CA LYS A 72 0.08 15.93 17.98
C LYS A 72 -0.76 15.04 18.89
N HIS A 73 -0.17 13.94 19.36
CA HIS A 73 -0.87 12.93 20.15
C HIS A 73 -0.24 12.81 21.54
N CYS A 74 0.63 11.82 21.75
CA CYS A 74 1.47 11.67 22.92
C CYS A 74 2.58 10.67 22.58
N THR A 75 3.56 10.49 23.47
CA THR A 75 4.66 9.54 23.26
C THR A 75 4.15 8.12 23.00
N GLN A 76 3.18 7.65 23.79
CA GLN A 76 2.68 6.27 23.67
C GLN A 76 1.99 6.04 22.32
N ALA A 77 1.11 6.96 21.91
CA ALA A 77 0.43 6.89 20.63
C ALA A 77 1.41 6.98 19.45
N ALA A 78 2.43 7.84 19.54
CA ALA A 78 3.46 7.94 18.50
C ALA A 78 4.24 6.63 18.35
N LYS A 79 4.63 5.98 19.46
CA LYS A 79 5.30 4.68 19.42
C LYS A 79 4.40 3.59 18.82
N GLN A 80 3.12 3.57 19.18
CA GLN A 80 2.16 2.62 18.61
C GLN A 80 1.98 2.81 17.10
N ILE A 81 1.92 4.06 16.62
CA ILE A 81 1.86 4.36 15.17
C ILE A 81 3.12 3.87 14.47
N ILE A 82 4.31 4.14 15.02
CA ILE A 82 5.57 3.68 14.45
C ILE A 82 5.63 2.14 14.40
N GLN A 83 5.30 1.46 15.50
CA GLN A 83 5.26 0.00 15.55
C GLN A 83 4.25 -0.59 14.56
N PHE A 84 3.08 0.05 14.43
CA PHE A 84 2.08 -0.33 13.44
C PHE A 84 2.67 -0.20 12.02
N MET A 85 3.27 0.94 11.68
CA MET A 85 3.90 1.16 10.37
C MET A 85 5.01 0.15 10.07
N LEU A 86 5.86 -0.18 11.06
CA LEU A 86 6.92 -1.18 10.93
C LEU A 86 6.35 -2.59 10.70
N SER A 87 5.27 -2.96 11.39
CA SER A 87 4.64 -4.28 11.19
C SER A 87 4.08 -4.49 9.78
N HIS A 88 3.80 -3.41 9.03
CA HIS A 88 3.40 -3.52 7.63
C HIS A 88 4.58 -3.72 6.69
N LEU A 89 5.78 -3.26 7.07
CA LEU A 89 6.97 -3.37 6.23
C LEU A 89 7.28 -4.84 5.93
N GLU A 90 7.34 -5.68 6.96
CA GLU A 90 7.59 -7.12 6.81
C GLU A 90 6.51 -7.80 5.96
N LYS A 91 5.24 -7.48 6.20
CA LYS A 91 4.12 -8.06 5.44
C LYS A 91 4.14 -7.65 3.96
N LEU A 92 4.45 -6.38 3.67
CA LEU A 92 4.54 -5.89 2.30
C LEU A 92 5.74 -6.50 1.56
N ILE A 93 6.86 -6.70 2.25
CA ILE A 93 8.02 -7.39 1.68
C ILE A 93 7.66 -8.84 1.36
N SER A 94 7.10 -9.58 2.32
CA SER A 94 6.67 -10.97 2.11
C SER A 94 5.69 -11.11 0.95
N ALA A 95 4.66 -10.25 0.89
CA ALA A 95 3.69 -10.26 -0.20
C ALA A 95 4.32 -9.92 -1.56
N ALA A 96 5.37 -9.10 -1.57
CA ALA A 96 6.08 -8.75 -2.80
C ALA A 96 7.05 -9.84 -3.26
N GLU A 97 7.69 -10.55 -2.33
CA GLU A 97 8.54 -11.72 -2.64
C GLU A 97 7.74 -12.89 -3.25
N GLU A 98 6.47 -13.06 -2.86
CA GLU A 98 5.58 -14.08 -3.46
C GLU A 98 5.25 -13.79 -4.94
N GLU A 99 5.21 -12.51 -5.31
CA GLU A 99 4.71 -12.07 -6.63
C GLU A 99 5.85 -11.65 -7.57
N THR A 100 7.02 -11.32 -7.03
CA THR A 100 8.17 -10.77 -7.76
C THR A 100 9.51 -11.06 -7.07
N GLU A 101 10.60 -11.06 -7.86
CA GLU A 101 11.96 -11.03 -7.31
C GLU A 101 12.24 -9.65 -6.70
N GLU A 102 11.96 -9.50 -5.42
CA GLU A 102 12.23 -8.29 -4.66
C GLU A 102 13.69 -8.23 -4.18
N ASN A 103 14.27 -7.05 -4.25
CA ASN A 103 15.61 -6.80 -3.71
C ASN A 103 15.46 -5.96 -2.45
N GLN A 104 15.73 -6.56 -1.28
CA GLN A 104 15.99 -5.77 -0.07
C GLN A 104 17.01 -4.69 -0.41
N CYS A 105 16.69 -3.43 -0.09
CA CYS A 105 17.54 -2.32 -0.45
C CYS A 105 17.75 -1.38 0.73
N CYS A 106 18.91 -0.74 0.77
CA CYS A 106 19.15 0.32 1.74
C CYS A 106 18.54 1.62 1.21
N LYS A 107 17.79 2.32 2.06
CA LYS A 107 17.40 3.71 1.82
C LYS A 107 18.51 4.61 2.32
N TYR A 108 18.87 5.60 1.51
CA TYR A 108 19.85 6.62 1.85
C TYR A 108 19.21 8.01 1.73
N ASP A 109 19.19 8.75 2.85
CA ASP A 109 18.90 10.19 2.86
C ASP A 109 20.26 10.92 2.79
N ALA A 110 20.58 11.55 1.65
CA ALA A 110 21.82 12.30 1.46
C ALA A 110 21.60 13.80 1.69
N PHE A 111 22.53 14.43 2.40
CA PHE A 111 22.45 15.83 2.82
C PHE A 111 23.58 16.65 2.21
N PHE A 112 23.24 17.83 1.69
CA PHE A 112 24.19 18.80 1.13
C PHE A 112 24.46 19.99 2.05
N ASP A 113 23.64 20.13 3.10
CA ASP A 113 23.77 21.17 4.11
C ASP A 113 24.17 20.54 5.45
N LYS A 114 25.29 21.00 6.00
CA LYS A 114 25.89 20.45 7.22
C LYS A 114 25.02 20.71 8.45
N ASP A 115 24.39 21.87 8.54
CA ASP A 115 23.55 22.23 9.69
C ASP A 115 22.24 21.45 9.66
N VAL A 116 21.67 21.20 8.47
CA VAL A 116 20.52 20.30 8.30
C VAL A 116 20.90 18.88 8.70
N PHE A 117 22.05 18.37 8.23
CA PHE A 117 22.50 17.02 8.55
C PHE A 117 22.68 16.80 10.06
N GLU A 118 23.32 17.73 10.77
CA GLU A 118 23.49 17.59 12.23
C GLU A 118 22.15 17.67 12.99
N LYS A 119 21.22 18.54 12.56
CA LYS A 119 19.85 18.59 13.15
C LYS A 119 19.08 17.28 12.94
N VAL A 120 19.20 16.68 11.76
CA VAL A 120 18.53 15.41 11.42
C VAL A 120 19.15 14.26 12.21
N LYS A 121 20.48 14.22 12.35
CA LYS A 121 21.17 13.26 13.23
C LYS A 121 20.72 13.34 14.67
N GLU A 122 20.57 14.55 15.22
CA GLU A 122 20.06 14.73 16.58
C GLU A 122 18.62 14.22 16.74
N LYS A 123 17.76 14.47 15.75
CA LYS A 123 16.39 13.93 15.71
C LYS A 123 16.38 12.41 15.66
N LEU A 124 17.23 11.81 14.83
CA LEU A 124 17.40 10.36 14.75
C LEU A 124 17.89 9.79 16.09
N GLY A 125 18.87 10.42 16.74
CA GLY A 125 19.36 10.01 18.06
C GLY A 125 18.24 9.93 19.09
N ARG A 126 17.42 10.98 19.20
CA ARG A 126 16.26 11.01 20.11
C ARG A 126 15.22 9.93 19.79
N TYR A 127 14.96 9.67 18.51
CA TYR A 127 14.09 8.58 18.08
C TYR A 127 14.63 7.22 18.56
N LEU A 128 15.91 6.94 18.35
CA LEU A 128 16.56 5.69 18.72
C LEU A 128 16.74 5.49 20.23
N GLU A 129 16.83 6.56 21.01
CA GLU A 129 16.80 6.50 22.47
C GLU A 129 15.43 6.05 22.99
N GLU A 130 14.35 6.56 22.39
CA GLU A 130 12.99 6.22 22.79
C GLU A 130 12.49 4.89 22.21
N LEU A 131 13.10 4.41 21.12
CA LEU A 131 12.83 3.14 20.44
C LEU A 131 14.12 2.33 20.21
N PRO A 132 14.68 1.70 21.26
CA PRO A 132 15.96 1.00 21.17
C PRO A 132 15.98 -0.19 20.20
N SER A 133 14.83 -0.82 19.94
CA SER A 133 14.68 -1.93 18.98
C SER A 133 15.10 -1.55 17.57
N GLU A 134 15.00 -0.26 17.24
CA GLU A 134 15.28 0.26 15.90
C GLU A 134 16.77 0.47 15.65
N LYS A 135 17.61 0.56 16.70
CA LYS A 135 19.02 0.96 16.59
C LYS A 135 19.82 0.18 15.55
N GLY A 136 19.55 -1.11 15.40
CA GLY A 136 20.27 -1.97 14.44
C GLY A 136 19.98 -1.66 12.97
N GLY A 137 18.88 -0.97 12.67
CA GLY A 137 18.45 -0.67 11.30
C GLY A 137 18.86 0.71 10.79
N TRP A 138 19.70 1.46 11.51
CA TRP A 138 20.08 2.83 11.15
C TRP A 138 21.60 3.04 11.15
N GLY A 139 22.09 3.79 10.17
CA GLY A 139 23.49 4.21 10.07
C GLY A 139 23.63 5.69 9.74
N THR A 140 24.79 6.25 10.09
CA THR A 140 25.15 7.63 9.72
C THR A 140 26.58 7.68 9.21
N THR A 141 26.78 8.24 8.02
CA THR A 141 28.10 8.39 7.39
C THR A 141 28.36 9.86 7.11
N LYS A 142 29.60 10.33 7.30
CA LYS A 142 30.01 11.68 6.93
C LYS A 142 30.59 11.68 5.51
N GLY A 143 30.21 12.67 4.72
CA GLY A 143 30.66 12.81 3.33
C GLY A 143 30.10 11.74 2.39
N SER A 144 30.68 11.65 1.20
CA SER A 144 30.31 10.71 0.13
C SER A 144 31.30 9.57 -0.08
N ALA A 145 32.42 9.52 0.65
CA ALA A 145 33.61 8.75 0.25
C ALA A 145 33.39 7.23 0.03
N GLU A 146 32.35 6.64 0.65
CA GLU A 146 32.03 5.22 0.53
C GLU A 146 30.88 4.94 -0.47
N MET A 147 30.29 5.97 -1.06
CA MET A 147 29.09 5.87 -1.90
C MET A 147 29.26 6.66 -3.21
N ARG A 148 28.71 6.17 -4.32
CA ARG A 148 28.73 6.88 -5.62
C ARG A 148 27.71 8.03 -5.64
N LEU A 149 27.84 8.98 -4.71
CA LEU A 149 26.98 10.13 -4.54
C LEU A 149 27.58 11.38 -5.20
N ALA A 150 26.74 12.39 -5.42
CA ALA A 150 27.16 13.66 -5.97
C ALA A 150 28.17 14.39 -5.06
N ASP A 151 29.00 15.22 -5.67
CA ASP A 151 29.90 16.12 -4.95
C ASP A 151 29.10 17.08 -4.06
N GLY A 152 29.68 17.43 -2.91
CA GLY A 152 29.06 18.33 -1.93
C GLY A 152 28.12 17.66 -0.93
N VAL A 153 27.90 16.34 -1.01
CA VAL A 153 27.22 15.61 0.08
C VAL A 153 28.08 15.68 1.35
N CYS A 154 27.52 16.25 2.41
CA CYS A 154 28.18 16.40 3.70
C CYS A 154 27.89 15.23 4.65
N GLY A 155 26.84 14.47 4.40
CA GLY A 155 26.49 13.31 5.21
C GLY A 155 25.30 12.52 4.69
N VAL A 156 25.18 11.30 5.18
CA VAL A 156 24.17 10.32 4.78
C VAL A 156 23.59 9.66 6.01
N ILE A 157 22.26 9.49 6.01
CA ILE A 157 21.57 8.58 6.94
C ILE A 157 21.10 7.37 6.13
N SER A 158 21.46 6.18 6.60
CA SER A 158 21.05 4.91 5.98
C SER A 158 20.06 4.16 6.85
N THR A 159 19.14 3.44 6.22
CA THR A 159 18.25 2.51 6.90
C THR A 159 17.82 1.36 6.00
N THR A 160 17.49 0.21 6.59
CA THR A 160 17.01 -0.97 5.86
C THR A 160 15.60 -0.75 5.35
N GLY A 161 15.40 -0.85 4.03
CA GLY A 161 14.09 -0.81 3.40
C GLY A 161 13.95 -1.86 2.31
N SER A 162 12.94 -1.69 1.47
CA SER A 162 12.80 -2.48 0.25
C SER A 162 12.22 -1.62 -0.87
N ALA A 163 12.28 -2.11 -2.11
CA ALA A 163 11.78 -1.39 -3.27
C ALA A 163 11.09 -2.32 -4.26
N MET A 164 9.77 -2.26 -4.29
CA MET A 164 8.95 -3.09 -5.19
C MET A 164 8.53 -2.37 -6.46
N HIS A 165 8.06 -3.12 -7.45
CA HIS A 165 7.30 -2.54 -8.54
C HIS A 165 5.79 -2.57 -8.19
N PRO A 166 5.15 -1.44 -7.83
CA PRO A 166 3.80 -1.43 -7.27
C PRO A 166 2.76 -2.10 -8.16
N TYR A 167 2.85 -1.87 -9.48
CA TYR A 167 1.98 -2.55 -10.44
C TYR A 167 2.20 -4.05 -10.48
N ARG A 168 3.45 -4.54 -10.39
CA ARG A 168 3.71 -5.98 -10.45
C ARG A 168 3.20 -6.67 -9.19
N LEU A 169 3.40 -6.07 -8.01
CA LEU A 169 2.81 -6.59 -6.77
C LEU A 169 1.29 -6.73 -6.94
N VAL A 170 0.60 -5.63 -7.23
CA VAL A 170 -0.85 -5.62 -7.20
C VAL A 170 -1.44 -6.41 -8.37
N ALA A 171 -0.88 -6.31 -9.58
CA ALA A 171 -1.32 -7.12 -10.70
C ALA A 171 -1.01 -8.61 -10.51
N GLY A 172 0.09 -8.95 -9.82
CA GLY A 172 0.43 -10.31 -9.40
C GLY A 172 -0.65 -10.88 -8.49
N ILE A 173 -0.94 -10.21 -7.38
CA ILE A 173 -2.00 -10.59 -6.43
C ILE A 173 -3.34 -10.72 -7.16
N LEU A 174 -3.75 -9.72 -7.95
CA LEU A 174 -5.01 -9.78 -8.70
C LEU A 174 -5.04 -10.96 -9.68
N SER A 175 -3.93 -11.24 -10.36
CA SER A 175 -3.83 -12.39 -11.25
C SER A 175 -3.93 -13.70 -10.49
N ARG A 176 -3.35 -13.80 -9.28
CA ARG A 176 -3.45 -14.97 -8.42
C ARG A 176 -4.89 -15.16 -7.95
N LEU A 177 -5.54 -14.11 -7.45
CA LEU A 177 -6.94 -14.18 -7.01
C LEU A 177 -7.87 -14.66 -8.12
N LEU A 178 -7.72 -14.13 -9.35
CA LEU A 178 -8.51 -14.55 -10.52
C LEU A 178 -8.29 -16.02 -10.91
N LYS A 179 -7.11 -16.59 -10.64
CA LYS A 179 -6.78 -17.99 -10.94
C LYS A 179 -7.26 -18.93 -9.83
N THR A 180 -7.14 -18.49 -8.59
CA THR A 180 -7.41 -19.33 -7.41
C THR A 180 -8.89 -19.37 -7.06
N TYR A 181 -9.61 -18.23 -7.17
CA TYR A 181 -10.98 -18.11 -6.67
C TYR A 181 -11.97 -17.88 -7.82
N SER A 182 -12.78 -18.90 -8.09
CA SER A 182 -13.92 -18.77 -9.04
C SER A 182 -14.99 -17.78 -8.58
N SER A 183 -15.01 -17.47 -7.27
CA SER A 183 -15.87 -16.51 -6.58
C SER A 183 -15.35 -15.06 -6.66
N PHE A 184 -14.14 -14.83 -7.20
CA PHE A 184 -13.59 -13.49 -7.41
C PHE A 184 -13.74 -13.03 -8.87
N ARG A 185 -14.28 -11.83 -9.07
CA ARG A 185 -14.42 -11.22 -10.40
C ARG A 185 -13.93 -9.77 -10.40
N LEU A 186 -13.05 -9.46 -11.35
CA LEU A 186 -12.56 -8.10 -11.62
C LEU A 186 -13.23 -7.53 -12.89
N TYR A 187 -13.90 -6.39 -12.75
CA TYR A 187 -14.58 -5.67 -13.82
C TYR A 187 -13.86 -4.35 -14.09
N THR A 188 -13.00 -4.34 -15.11
CA THR A 188 -12.35 -3.11 -15.61
C THR A 188 -13.32 -2.28 -16.46
N HIS A 189 -13.00 -1.01 -16.69
CA HIS A 189 -13.86 -0.02 -17.37
C HIS A 189 -15.31 0.00 -16.85
N THR A 190 -15.49 -0.25 -15.56
CA THR A 190 -16.78 -0.35 -14.89
C THR A 190 -16.82 0.66 -13.73
N PRO A 191 -16.94 1.97 -14.01
CA PRO A 191 -16.94 2.97 -12.96
C PRO A 191 -18.18 2.83 -12.08
N CYS A 192 -17.97 2.92 -10.77
CA CYS A 192 -19.05 3.13 -9.79
C CYS A 192 -19.48 4.60 -9.85
N LEU A 193 -20.73 4.86 -10.23
CA LEU A 193 -21.29 6.21 -10.36
C LEU A 193 -21.96 6.67 -9.06
N SER A 194 -22.63 5.76 -8.37
CA SER A 194 -23.30 6.05 -7.10
C SER A 194 -23.55 4.76 -6.31
N ILE A 195 -23.68 4.92 -4.99
CA ILE A 195 -23.99 3.85 -4.06
C ILE A 195 -25.16 4.30 -3.19
N TYR A 196 -26.26 3.56 -3.22
CA TYR A 196 -27.45 3.84 -2.43
C TYR A 196 -28.16 2.54 -2.06
N ASP A 197 -28.56 2.39 -0.79
CA ASP A 197 -29.31 1.22 -0.30
C ASP A 197 -28.66 -0.14 -0.65
N ASN A 198 -27.33 -0.23 -0.50
CA ASN A 198 -26.52 -1.41 -0.89
C ASN A 198 -26.60 -1.77 -2.38
N ILE A 199 -26.98 -0.81 -3.23
CA ILE A 199 -27.01 -0.90 -4.68
C ILE A 199 -25.89 -0.02 -5.25
N ILE A 200 -25.06 -0.60 -6.10
CA ILE A 200 -24.00 0.10 -6.83
C ILE A 200 -24.41 0.30 -8.27
N HIS A 201 -24.38 1.54 -8.75
CA HIS A 201 -24.74 1.89 -10.12
C HIS A 201 -23.50 2.06 -11.00
N THR A 202 -23.52 1.46 -12.19
CA THR A 202 -22.42 1.47 -13.17
C THR A 202 -22.98 1.68 -14.59
N PRO A 203 -22.20 2.10 -15.59
CA PRO A 203 -22.71 2.37 -16.94
C PRO A 203 -22.80 1.15 -17.89
N ARG A 204 -22.55 -0.07 -17.42
CA ARG A 204 -22.19 -1.20 -18.30
C ARG A 204 -23.37 -1.95 -18.96
N GLY A 205 -24.21 -1.22 -19.71
CA GLY A 205 -25.24 -1.71 -20.63
C GLY A 205 -25.74 -0.57 -21.54
N ASP A 206 -25.93 -0.84 -22.84
CA ASP A 206 -26.01 0.09 -24.03
C ASP A 206 -26.91 1.35 -23.95
N GLY A 207 -26.81 2.13 -22.87
CA GLY A 207 -27.57 3.36 -22.61
C GLY A 207 -28.30 3.40 -21.26
N ARG A 208 -28.06 2.47 -20.32
CA ARG A 208 -28.69 2.48 -18.99
C ARG A 208 -27.70 2.15 -17.87
N PRO A 209 -27.84 2.75 -16.67
CA PRO A 209 -27.11 2.30 -15.49
C PRO A 209 -27.44 0.83 -15.15
N THR A 210 -26.44 -0.02 -15.07
CA THR A 210 -26.52 -1.40 -14.56
C THR A 210 -26.23 -1.40 -13.05
N SER A 211 -27.04 -2.09 -12.26
CA SER A 211 -26.94 -2.12 -10.79
C SER A 211 -26.43 -3.47 -10.24
N LEU A 212 -25.52 -3.44 -9.26
CA LEU A 212 -25.05 -4.61 -8.51
C LEU A 212 -25.48 -4.48 -7.03
N ARG A 213 -26.10 -5.53 -6.46
CA ARG A 213 -26.52 -5.54 -5.05
C ARG A 213 -25.59 -6.35 -4.16
N GLN A 214 -25.39 -5.86 -2.93
CA GLN A 214 -24.71 -6.61 -1.88
C GLN A 214 -25.67 -7.54 -1.11
N CYS A 215 -25.29 -8.79 -0.85
CA CYS A 215 -26.09 -9.73 -0.05
C CYS A 215 -25.90 -9.49 1.47
N GLY A 216 -27.01 -9.40 2.21
CA GLY A 216 -27.07 -8.91 3.60
C GLY A 216 -26.55 -9.84 4.70
N LYS A 217 -25.77 -10.89 4.40
CA LYS A 217 -25.39 -11.89 5.41
C LYS A 217 -24.20 -11.49 6.30
N ARG A 218 -23.38 -10.50 5.88
CA ARG A 218 -22.35 -9.75 6.64
C ARG A 218 -21.70 -8.78 5.65
N SER A 219 -22.25 -7.58 5.53
CA SER A 219 -21.96 -6.68 4.41
C SER A 219 -20.78 -5.74 4.71
N PHE A 220 -19.74 -5.77 3.87
CA PHE A 220 -18.67 -4.78 3.82
C PHE A 220 -18.59 -4.19 2.40
N LEU A 221 -18.60 -2.87 2.31
CA LEU A 221 -18.29 -2.14 1.09
C LEU A 221 -16.97 -1.41 1.34
N CYS A 222 -15.94 -1.79 0.59
CA CYS A 222 -14.66 -1.07 0.61
C CYS A 222 -14.66 -0.07 -0.55
N VAL A 223 -14.57 1.21 -0.21
CA VAL A 223 -14.36 2.31 -1.16
C VAL A 223 -13.06 2.99 -0.76
N ALA A 224 -11.98 2.70 -1.48
CA ALA A 224 -10.80 3.55 -1.43
C ALA A 224 -10.98 4.68 -2.45
N ILE A 225 -11.05 5.93 -1.96
CA ILE A 225 -11.00 7.14 -2.81
C ILE A 225 -9.53 7.49 -3.08
#